data_AF-A0A5R8YUY3-F1
#
_entry.id   AF-A0A5R8YUY3-F1
#
_cell.length_a   1.000
_cell.length_b   1.000
_cell.length_c   1.000
_cell.angle_alpha   90.00
_cell.angle_beta   90.00
_cell.angle_gamma   90.00
#
_symmetry.space_group_name_H-M   'P 1'
#
loop_
_entity.id
_entity.type
_entity.pdbx_description
1 polymer ?
#
loop_
_entity_poly.entity_id
_entity_poly.type
_entity_poly.pdbx_seq_one_letter_code
_entity_poly.pdbx_strand_id
1 'polypeptide(L)'
;MATTENSKKQLEYPCTHCGMMFKRRPGGRVTCTRTCAKAAERKQKAPTLTAREKKIERRTERMKECGLGYFLLSHPRRAGTVQTYQGMTAAKLHALHDLYNYRERRFGWAGSEHGKDIYHLCHVQPLVGRDGSVGLTTPENLFTGIGRLNQKQGNKPVNAWAGASIPLSERKRKWDVTKRMTQDQVLQKICDFLGPELDIFLDELDKIPPRTKRLRLANSIFRRQEQLLSDDNGYNPLGQLYTLADLKLLTFEELHILDATQQGRTSVRAPDYSKCPIDSELGVLADELARFVEVLSDGQHRENCRFMLTLVHVLGIYLVQINDKQGTARPRFLKIGSAVWSPLSYLYQGQPWRTPAHLLSEDLDGLLNGVYDVKGRELKPGIVPMAQAVLQGLDIDRDHIRNRVLKRLILRTLNPVVAAPDQWSWEDNGSDWLTYIDNLYASLEPTWQALLDVGLCTEEQVLDAHNAVLDSLTDAVEHARQAYLEQPCYTTWHVPFKRFPAWLEFPPIAAERFSHAA
;
A
#
# COMPACT_ATOMS: atom_id res chain seq x y z
N MET A 1 62.97 51.80 47.63
CA MET A 1 62.80 50.63 46.75
C MET A 1 61.33 50.27 46.71
N ALA A 2 60.61 50.69 45.67
CA ALA A 2 59.21 50.34 45.47
C ALA A 2 59.14 49.13 44.53
N THR A 3 58.65 48.00 45.04
CA THR A 3 58.39 46.79 44.27
C THR A 3 57.15 46.98 43.40
N THR A 4 57.34 46.90 42.08
CA THR A 4 56.27 46.93 41.08
C THR A 4 55.49 45.62 41.10
N GLU A 5 54.28 45.64 41.69
CA GLU A 5 53.31 44.57 41.57
C GLU A 5 52.77 44.49 40.14
N ASN A 6 53.34 43.58 39.36
CA ASN A 6 52.93 43.31 37.99
C ASN A 6 51.69 42.40 37.99
N SER A 7 50.53 42.96 38.37
CA SER A 7 49.24 42.23 38.36
C SER A 7 48.77 42.02 36.91
N LYS A 8 49.23 40.93 36.30
CA LYS A 8 48.71 40.47 35.00
C LYS A 8 47.21 40.14 35.17
N LYS A 9 46.34 41.07 34.79
CA LYS A 9 44.87 40.96 34.78
C LYS A 9 44.45 39.57 34.26
N GLN A 10 44.03 38.70 35.17
CA GLN A 10 43.38 37.43 34.82
C GLN A 10 41.89 37.71 34.72
N LEU A 11 41.30 37.40 33.57
CA LEU A 11 39.88 37.59 33.29
C LEU A 11 39.19 36.21 33.28
N GLU A 12 37.92 36.19 33.66
CA GLU A 12 37.10 34.98 33.61
C GLU A 12 36.55 34.77 32.20
N TYR A 13 36.77 33.58 31.67
CA TYR A 13 36.23 33.17 30.37
C TYR A 13 35.60 31.78 30.49
N PRO A 14 34.55 31.47 29.71
CA PRO A 14 33.98 30.15 29.67
C PRO A 14 34.95 29.18 28.99
N CYS A 15 35.10 27.98 29.55
CA CYS A 15 35.82 26.88 28.93
C CYS A 15 35.15 26.48 27.62
N THR A 16 35.91 26.46 26.52
CA THR A 16 35.42 26.07 25.18
C THR A 16 34.90 24.62 25.11
N HIS A 17 35.23 23.77 26.09
CA HIS A 17 34.77 22.38 26.14
C HIS A 17 33.56 22.16 27.06
N CYS A 18 33.61 22.65 28.31
CA CYS A 18 32.60 22.37 29.33
C CYS A 18 31.75 23.59 29.74
N GLY A 19 32.00 24.77 29.18
CA GLY A 19 31.29 26.01 29.50
C GLY A 19 31.61 26.61 30.88
N MET A 20 32.31 25.89 31.75
CA MET A 20 32.67 26.36 33.09
C MET A 20 33.59 27.58 33.02
N MET A 21 33.24 28.63 33.76
CA MET A 21 34.05 29.84 33.87
C MET A 21 35.38 29.55 34.58
N PHE A 22 36.50 30.03 34.03
CA PHE A 22 37.80 29.93 34.67
C PHE A 22 38.67 31.15 34.36
N LYS A 23 39.57 31.47 35.29
CA LYS A 23 40.49 32.60 35.15
C LYS A 23 41.64 32.26 34.21
N ARG A 24 41.85 33.10 33.20
CA ARG A 24 43.00 33.02 32.28
C ARG A 24 43.52 34.41 31.92
N ARG A 25 44.78 34.46 31.47
CA ARG A 25 45.33 35.66 30.85
C ARG A 25 44.75 35.83 29.44
N PRO A 26 44.57 37.07 28.94
CA PRO A 26 44.28 37.32 27.53
C PRO A 26 45.29 36.58 26.62
N GLY A 27 44.82 35.84 25.62
CA GLY A 27 45.65 34.98 24.76
C GLY A 27 46.10 33.64 25.37
N GLY A 28 45.70 33.33 26.60
CA GLY A 28 46.02 32.06 27.28
C GLY A 28 45.11 30.89 26.88
N ARG A 29 45.33 29.73 27.53
CA ARG A 29 44.59 28.47 27.29
C ARG A 29 43.07 28.68 27.19
N VAL A 30 42.42 27.98 26.26
CA VAL A 30 40.97 28.07 26.00
C VAL A 30 40.13 27.06 26.78
N THR A 31 40.78 26.19 27.56
CA THR A 31 40.14 25.14 28.37
C THR A 31 40.59 25.22 29.82
N CYS A 32 39.66 24.96 30.75
CA CYS A 32 39.90 25.06 32.19
C CYS A 32 40.90 24.03 32.73
N THR A 33 40.92 22.81 32.15
CA THR A 33 41.77 21.70 32.60
C THR A 33 42.46 21.00 31.43
N ARG A 34 43.54 20.25 31.72
CA ARG A 34 44.23 19.37 30.73
C ARG A 34 43.30 18.28 30.20
N THR A 35 42.32 17.86 30.99
CA THR A 35 41.26 16.91 30.60
C THR A 35 40.35 17.54 29.55
N CYS A 36 39.90 18.78 29.76
CA CYS A 36 39.15 19.55 28.77
C CYS A 36 39.97 19.85 27.51
N ALA A 37 41.27 20.13 27.65
CA ALA A 37 42.18 20.31 26.51
C ALA A 37 42.27 19.04 25.65
N LYS A 38 42.52 17.88 26.28
CA LYS A 38 42.54 16.59 25.58
C LYS A 38 41.20 16.23 24.97
N ALA A 39 40.08 16.56 25.62
CA ALA A 39 38.75 16.30 25.10
C ALA A 39 38.39 17.21 23.92
N ALA A 40 38.80 18.49 23.96
CA ALA A 40 38.68 19.41 22.83
C ALA A 40 39.56 18.97 21.65
N GLU A 41 40.80 18.53 21.91
CA GLU A 41 41.70 17.98 20.89
C GLU A 41 41.13 16.69 20.26
N ARG A 42 40.53 15.80 21.06
CA ARG A 42 39.81 14.63 20.56
C ARG A 42 38.60 14.99 19.70
N LYS A 43 37.84 16.04 20.07
CA LYS A 43 36.75 16.57 19.24
C LYS A 43 37.24 17.17 17.93
N GLN A 44 38.40 17.83 17.92
CA GLN A 44 39.02 18.37 16.70
C GLN A 44 39.61 17.28 15.80
N LYS A 45 40.11 16.18 16.38
CA LYS A 45 40.61 15.00 15.67
C LYS A 45 39.53 13.99 15.29
N ALA A 46 38.30 14.19 15.76
CA ALA A 46 37.19 13.34 15.35
C ALA A 46 36.97 13.53 13.84
N PRO A 47 36.86 12.45 13.05
CA PRO A 47 36.59 12.57 11.63
C PRO A 47 35.32 13.40 11.44
N THR A 48 35.43 14.47 10.66
CA THR A 48 34.27 15.29 10.34
C THR A 48 33.39 14.46 9.42
N LEU A 49 32.25 14.01 9.93
CA LEU A 49 31.29 13.25 9.14
C LEU A 49 30.98 13.99 7.84
N THR A 50 31.06 13.27 6.73
CA THR A 50 30.67 13.73 5.41
C THR A 50 29.20 14.15 5.39
N ALA A 51 28.79 14.95 4.41
CA ALA A 51 27.38 15.34 4.27
C ALA A 51 26.45 14.11 4.15
N ARG A 52 26.94 13.05 3.48
CA ARG A 52 26.27 11.76 3.36
C ARG A 52 26.10 11.07 4.70
N GLU A 53 27.18 10.95 5.49
CA GLU A 53 27.12 10.31 6.82
C GLU A 53 26.20 11.07 7.78
N LYS A 54 26.24 12.42 7.78
CA LYS A 54 25.31 13.24 8.56
C LYS A 54 23.85 13.06 8.13
N LYS A 55 23.61 12.87 6.83
CA LYS A 55 22.28 12.60 6.27
C LYS A 55 21.77 11.24 6.72
N ILE A 56 22.62 10.21 6.67
CA ILE A 56 22.31 8.85 7.14
C ILE A 56 22.03 8.87 8.65
N GLU A 57 22.92 9.44 9.47
CA GLU A 57 22.75 9.51 10.93
C GLU A 57 21.41 10.14 11.33
N ARG A 58 21.05 11.28 10.73
CA ARG A 58 19.76 11.95 10.96
C ARG A 58 18.56 11.08 10.57
N ARG A 59 18.68 10.28 9.51
CA ARG A 59 17.61 9.39 9.03
C ARG A 59 17.53 8.12 9.88
N THR A 60 18.66 7.60 10.35
CA THR A 60 18.74 6.51 11.33
C THR A 60 18.06 6.91 12.64
N GLU A 61 18.33 8.09 13.17
CA GLU A 61 17.63 8.61 14.36
C GLU A 61 16.12 8.74 14.12
N ARG A 62 15.73 9.17 12.90
CA ARG A 62 14.32 9.30 12.52
C ARG A 62 13.56 7.97 12.55
N MET A 63 14.23 6.84 12.41
CA MET A 63 13.61 5.52 12.51
C MET A 63 12.91 5.29 13.85
N LYS A 64 13.33 5.98 14.92
CA LYS A 64 12.67 5.89 16.22
C LYS A 64 11.32 6.60 16.27
N GLU A 65 11.07 7.50 15.32
CA GLU A 65 9.92 8.42 15.32
C GLU A 65 8.99 8.25 14.10
N CYS A 66 9.35 7.44 13.09
CA CYS A 66 8.56 7.22 11.89
C CYS A 66 7.86 5.85 11.89
N GLY A 67 6.78 5.70 11.11
CA GLY A 67 5.97 4.49 11.06
C GLY A 67 6.74 3.24 10.63
N LEU A 68 7.48 3.34 9.51
CA LEU A 68 8.35 2.26 9.02
C LEU A 68 9.40 1.86 10.07
N GLY A 69 10.01 2.83 10.75
CA GLY A 69 11.04 2.55 11.73
C GLY A 69 10.49 1.88 12.99
N TYR A 70 9.30 2.25 13.47
CA TYR A 70 8.60 1.49 14.51
C TYR A 70 8.31 0.05 14.06
N PHE A 71 7.87 -0.12 12.81
CA PHE A 71 7.67 -1.43 12.22
C PHE A 71 8.97 -2.26 12.24
N LEU A 72 10.09 -1.70 11.76
CA LEU A 72 11.38 -2.38 11.75
C LEU A 72 11.96 -2.66 13.15
N LEU A 73 11.67 -1.81 14.13
CA LEU A 73 12.14 -2.02 15.51
C LEU A 73 11.28 -3.05 16.26
N SER A 74 9.99 -3.17 15.90
CA SER A 74 9.06 -4.09 16.56
C SER A 74 9.24 -5.55 16.14
N HIS A 75 9.64 -5.83 14.90
CA HIS A 75 9.74 -7.20 14.38
C HIS A 75 10.83 -8.01 15.07
N PRO A 76 12.08 -7.53 15.22
CA PRO A 76 13.11 -8.24 15.96
C PRO A 76 12.75 -8.46 17.43
N ARG A 77 12.02 -7.52 18.06
CA ARG A 77 11.53 -7.67 19.44
C ARG A 77 10.51 -8.79 19.56
N ARG A 78 9.62 -8.93 18.57
CA ARG A 78 8.62 -10.00 18.51
C ARG A 78 9.24 -11.36 18.16
N ALA A 79 10.17 -11.39 17.20
CA ALA A 79 10.92 -12.58 16.79
C ALA A 79 11.94 -13.04 17.86
N GLY A 80 12.41 -12.12 18.69
CA GLY A 80 13.51 -12.34 19.63
C GLY A 80 14.89 -12.35 18.98
N THR A 81 15.04 -11.90 17.73
CA THR A 81 16.33 -11.81 17.01
C THR A 81 16.27 -10.81 15.85
N VAL A 82 17.39 -10.13 15.56
CA VAL A 82 17.52 -9.29 14.34
C VAL A 82 17.73 -10.11 13.07
N GLN A 83 18.01 -11.41 13.19
CA GLN A 83 18.14 -12.31 12.04
C GLN A 83 16.86 -12.46 11.22
N THR A 84 15.71 -11.98 11.71
CA THR A 84 14.49 -11.81 10.90
C THR A 84 14.75 -11.02 9.61
N TYR A 85 15.81 -10.20 9.54
CA TYR A 85 16.23 -9.47 8.34
C TYR A 85 17.30 -10.16 7.49
N GLN A 86 17.56 -11.45 7.70
CA GLN A 86 18.56 -12.17 6.91
C GLN A 86 18.23 -12.11 5.41
N GLY A 87 19.25 -11.83 4.59
CA GLY A 87 19.09 -11.69 3.14
C GLY A 87 18.44 -10.38 2.69
N MET A 88 18.29 -9.40 3.60
CA MET A 88 17.79 -8.07 3.27
C MET A 88 18.86 -7.24 2.55
N THR A 89 18.48 -6.62 1.44
CA THR A 89 19.28 -5.66 0.66
C THR A 89 18.59 -4.30 0.63
N ALA A 90 19.28 -3.25 0.17
CA ALA A 90 18.70 -1.91 0.01
C ALA A 90 17.46 -1.91 -0.89
N ALA A 91 17.51 -2.65 -2.00
CA ALA A 91 16.36 -2.85 -2.90
C ALA A 91 15.17 -3.51 -2.19
N LYS A 92 15.42 -4.52 -1.35
CA LYS A 92 14.36 -5.16 -0.56
C LYS A 92 13.83 -4.24 0.55
N LEU A 93 14.65 -3.36 1.11
CA LEU A 93 14.20 -2.33 2.07
C LEU A 93 13.27 -1.31 1.41
N HIS A 94 13.55 -0.89 0.17
CA HIS A 94 12.64 -0.05 -0.62
C HIS A 94 11.32 -0.77 -0.90
N ALA A 95 11.37 -2.01 -1.39
CA ALA A 95 10.16 -2.81 -1.62
C ALA A 95 9.34 -3.02 -0.32
N LEU A 96 10.01 -3.21 0.83
CA LEU A 96 9.35 -3.31 2.13
C LEU A 96 8.73 -1.99 2.58
N HIS A 97 9.39 -0.87 2.30
CA HIS A 97 8.84 0.46 2.54
C HIS A 97 7.60 0.72 1.67
N ASP A 98 7.63 0.32 0.41
CA ASP A 98 6.49 0.43 -0.50
C ASP A 98 5.34 -0.46 -0.06
N LEU A 99 5.61 -1.69 0.39
CA LEU A 99 4.60 -2.60 0.95
C LEU A 99 3.99 -2.05 2.24
N TYR A 100 4.79 -1.45 3.11
CA TYR A 100 4.31 -0.75 4.30
C TYR A 100 3.36 0.41 3.92
N ASN A 101 3.77 1.22 2.95
CA ASN A 101 2.97 2.35 2.47
C ASN A 101 1.70 1.89 1.74
N TYR A 102 1.78 0.79 1.00
CA TYR A 102 0.65 0.15 0.32
C TYR A 102 -0.42 -0.23 1.35
N ARG A 103 -0.06 -0.97 2.42
CA ARG A 103 -0.99 -1.31 3.51
C ARG A 103 -1.63 -0.06 4.13
N GLU A 104 -0.82 0.95 4.48
CA GLU A 104 -1.31 2.19 5.08
C GLU A 104 -2.35 2.91 4.21
N ARG A 105 -2.22 2.84 2.87
CA ARG A 105 -3.14 3.46 1.91
C ARG A 105 -4.46 2.70 1.73
N ARG A 106 -4.55 1.42 2.11
CA ARG A 106 -5.77 0.60 1.94
C ARG A 106 -6.74 0.67 3.12
N PHE A 107 -6.46 1.54 4.10
CA PHE A 107 -7.27 1.85 5.28
C PHE A 107 -7.83 0.62 6.01
N GLY A 108 -7.05 0.10 6.95
CA GLY A 108 -7.47 -0.97 7.87
C GLY A 108 -8.12 -0.50 9.17
N TRP A 109 -8.13 0.80 9.51
CA TRP A 109 -8.53 1.23 10.86
C TRP A 109 -10.02 1.01 11.15
N ALA A 110 -10.37 -0.05 11.89
CA ALA A 110 -11.62 -0.08 12.65
C ALA A 110 -11.49 0.89 13.84
N GLY A 111 -12.52 1.69 14.09
CA GLY A 111 -12.49 2.79 15.07
C GLY A 111 -11.93 2.40 16.44
N SER A 112 -11.18 3.36 17.01
CA SER A 112 -10.54 3.43 18.33
C SER A 112 -9.48 2.37 18.65
N GLU A 113 -8.33 2.90 19.09
CA GLU A 113 -7.12 2.25 19.54
C GLU A 113 -6.32 1.42 18.51
N HIS A 114 -5.00 1.48 18.64
CA HIS A 114 -4.05 0.60 17.98
C HIS A 114 -4.44 -0.88 18.21
N GLY A 115 -5.25 -1.49 17.35
CA GLY A 115 -5.68 -2.86 17.65
C GLY A 115 -6.52 -3.65 16.66
N LYS A 116 -7.19 -3.06 15.67
CA LYS A 116 -8.05 -3.85 14.76
C LYS A 116 -7.95 -3.35 13.32
N ASP A 117 -6.75 -3.44 12.76
CA ASP A 117 -6.58 -3.22 11.34
C ASP A 117 -7.28 -4.36 10.56
N ILE A 118 -8.20 -4.02 9.64
CA ILE A 118 -8.81 -4.97 8.69
C ILE A 118 -7.71 -5.66 7.89
N TYR A 119 -6.65 -4.92 7.56
CA TYR A 119 -5.50 -5.43 6.81
C TYR A 119 -4.23 -5.43 7.66
N HIS A 120 -3.61 -6.61 7.79
CA HIS A 120 -2.33 -6.78 8.45
C HIS A 120 -1.22 -6.98 7.43
N LEU A 121 0.00 -6.63 7.81
CA LEU A 121 1.18 -7.17 7.13
C LEU A 121 1.43 -8.59 7.66
N CYS A 122 0.95 -9.56 6.91
CA CYS A 122 1.00 -10.98 7.22
C CYS A 122 2.34 -11.57 6.78
N HIS A 123 2.85 -12.53 7.54
CA HIS A 123 3.97 -13.33 7.06
C HIS A 123 3.44 -14.60 6.39
N VAL A 124 4.15 -15.09 5.38
CA VAL A 124 3.94 -16.43 4.82
C VAL A 124 4.38 -17.46 5.86
N GLN A 125 5.69 -17.51 6.15
CA GLN A 125 6.22 -18.26 7.30
C GLN A 125 6.03 -17.45 8.59
N PRO A 126 5.47 -18.03 9.67
CA PRO A 126 5.17 -17.27 10.89
C PRO A 126 6.43 -16.60 11.47
N LEU A 127 6.30 -15.35 11.90
CA LEU A 127 7.40 -14.59 12.51
C LEU A 127 8.04 -15.33 13.69
N VAL A 128 7.23 -16.09 14.44
CA VAL A 128 7.70 -17.04 15.46
C VAL A 128 6.92 -18.35 15.25
N GLY A 129 7.57 -19.33 14.64
CA GLY A 129 7.02 -20.66 14.44
C GLY A 129 6.89 -21.44 15.74
N ARG A 130 5.96 -22.40 15.77
CA ARG A 130 5.78 -23.32 16.92
C ARG A 130 7.00 -24.21 17.16
N ASP A 131 7.77 -24.46 16.12
CA ASP A 131 9.03 -25.20 16.11
C ASP A 131 10.24 -24.34 16.54
N GLY A 132 10.02 -23.06 16.86
CA GLY A 132 11.07 -22.10 17.20
C GLY A 132 11.77 -21.48 15.99
N SER A 133 11.32 -21.79 14.76
CA SER A 133 11.75 -21.08 13.56
C SER A 133 11.31 -19.61 13.57
N VAL A 134 12.01 -18.78 12.81
CA VAL A 134 11.73 -17.34 12.66
C VAL A 134 11.53 -17.03 11.19
N GLY A 135 10.29 -16.72 10.80
CA GLY A 135 9.97 -16.24 9.44
C GLY A 135 10.71 -14.94 9.13
N LEU A 136 11.26 -14.84 7.92
CA LEU A 136 11.99 -13.66 7.47
C LEU A 136 11.05 -12.47 7.22
N THR A 137 11.50 -11.27 7.57
CA THR A 137 10.78 -10.01 7.31
C THR A 137 11.26 -9.43 5.98
N THR A 138 11.08 -10.18 4.90
CA THR A 138 11.43 -9.76 3.53
C THR A 138 10.17 -9.55 2.67
N PRO A 139 10.24 -8.76 1.57
CA PRO A 139 9.10 -8.49 0.70
C PRO A 139 8.45 -9.76 0.10
N GLU A 140 9.23 -10.82 -0.08
CA GLU A 140 8.77 -12.10 -0.63
C GLU A 140 8.08 -12.99 0.41
N ASN A 141 8.32 -12.72 1.70
CA ASN A 141 7.75 -13.47 2.82
C ASN A 141 6.65 -12.67 3.57
N LEU A 142 6.28 -11.50 3.05
CA LEU A 142 5.29 -10.60 3.62
C LEU A 142 4.25 -10.23 2.59
N PHE A 143 2.99 -10.07 3.01
CA PHE A 143 1.91 -9.58 2.15
C PHE A 143 0.86 -8.83 2.97
N THR A 144 0.09 -7.95 2.32
CA THR A 144 -1.06 -7.30 2.94
C THR A 144 -2.26 -8.26 2.93
N GLY A 145 -2.57 -8.88 4.07
CA GLY A 145 -3.66 -9.84 4.19
C GLY A 145 -4.75 -9.37 5.15
N ILE A 146 -5.84 -10.13 5.21
CA ILE A 146 -6.98 -9.83 6.07
C ILE A 146 -6.65 -10.23 7.52
N GLY A 147 -6.85 -9.29 8.43
CA GLY A 147 -6.42 -9.40 9.82
C GLY A 147 -7.09 -10.54 10.57
N ARG A 148 -8.41 -10.71 10.42
CA ARG A 148 -9.18 -11.83 11.02
C ARG A 148 -8.66 -13.19 10.58
N LEU A 149 -8.32 -13.35 9.31
CA LEU A 149 -7.84 -14.61 8.75
C LEU A 149 -6.38 -14.88 9.16
N ASN A 150 -5.56 -13.83 9.26
CA ASN A 150 -4.20 -13.94 9.76
C ASN A 150 -4.16 -14.41 11.21
N GLN A 151 -5.04 -13.83 12.06
CA GLN A 151 -5.19 -14.25 13.45
C GLN A 151 -5.68 -15.69 13.58
N LYS A 152 -6.61 -16.13 12.71
CA LYS A 152 -7.11 -17.51 12.66
C LYS A 152 -6.00 -18.52 12.31
N GLN A 153 -5.08 -18.14 11.43
CA GLN A 153 -3.92 -18.97 11.10
C GLN A 153 -2.92 -19.03 12.27
N GLY A 154 -2.62 -17.87 12.86
CA GLY A 154 -1.70 -17.74 13.99
C GLY A 154 -0.29 -18.21 13.62
N ASN A 155 0.36 -18.94 14.54
CA ASN A 155 1.76 -19.38 14.38
C ASN A 155 1.88 -20.83 13.86
N LYS A 156 0.85 -21.34 13.17
CA LYS A 156 0.90 -22.69 12.61
C LYS A 156 1.99 -22.74 11.53
N PRO A 157 2.74 -23.86 11.44
CA PRO A 157 3.69 -24.03 10.35
C PRO A 157 2.94 -24.05 9.01
N VAL A 158 3.63 -23.57 7.98
CA VAL A 158 3.16 -23.62 6.58
C VAL A 158 4.11 -24.51 5.78
N ASN A 159 3.80 -24.76 4.52
CA ASN A 159 4.57 -25.68 3.71
C ASN A 159 6.02 -25.22 3.52
N ALA A 160 6.95 -26.18 3.47
CA ALA A 160 8.39 -25.91 3.34
C ALA A 160 8.76 -25.25 2.00
N TRP A 161 7.93 -25.43 0.97
CA TRP A 161 8.11 -24.78 -0.34
C TRP A 161 7.63 -23.32 -0.36
N ALA A 162 7.02 -22.81 0.72
CA ALA A 162 6.45 -21.47 0.78
C ALA A 162 7.17 -20.57 1.79
N GLY A 163 7.45 -19.34 1.38
CA GLY A 163 8.09 -18.35 2.22
C GLY A 163 9.51 -18.74 2.68
N ALA A 164 10.10 -17.88 3.50
CA ALA A 164 11.45 -18.09 4.02
C ALA A 164 11.48 -17.95 5.53
N SER A 165 12.19 -18.85 6.20
CA SER A 165 12.38 -18.84 7.64
C SER A 165 13.80 -19.28 8.01
N ILE A 166 14.19 -19.00 9.25
CA ILE A 166 15.44 -19.46 9.84
C ILE A 166 15.10 -20.50 10.90
N PRO A 167 15.64 -21.73 10.81
CA PRO A 167 15.44 -22.73 11.83
C PRO A 167 16.15 -22.33 13.14
N LEU A 168 15.65 -22.82 14.27
CA LEU A 168 16.20 -22.50 15.59
C LEU A 168 17.71 -22.80 15.69
N SER A 169 18.18 -23.86 15.01
CA SER A 169 19.59 -24.27 14.96
C SER A 169 20.53 -23.25 14.32
N GLU A 170 20.04 -22.45 13.37
CA GLU A 170 20.82 -21.43 12.64
C GLU A 170 20.80 -20.05 13.31
N ARG A 171 20.07 -19.91 14.42
CA ARG A 171 20.03 -18.68 15.20
C ARG A 171 21.33 -18.49 15.98
N LYS A 172 21.92 -17.31 15.80
CA LYS A 172 23.17 -16.89 16.44
C LYS A 172 22.85 -15.99 17.63
N ARG A 173 23.28 -16.41 18.82
CA ARG A 173 23.05 -15.67 20.10
C ARG A 173 23.45 -14.20 20.07
N LYS A 174 24.47 -13.83 19.29
CA LYS A 174 24.91 -12.41 19.16
C LYS A 174 23.82 -11.50 18.60
N TRP A 175 22.88 -12.05 17.84
CA TRP A 175 21.78 -11.33 17.19
C TRP A 175 20.46 -11.42 17.96
N ASP A 176 20.43 -12.12 19.09
CA ASP A 176 19.22 -12.20 19.90
C ASP A 176 18.83 -10.83 20.47
N VAL A 177 17.51 -10.63 20.54
CA VAL A 177 16.87 -9.44 21.09
C VAL A 177 16.05 -9.85 22.30
N THR A 178 16.36 -9.26 23.46
CA THR A 178 15.64 -9.55 24.70
C THR A 178 14.64 -8.45 25.01
N LYS A 179 13.59 -8.77 25.78
CA LYS A 179 12.57 -7.79 26.22
C LYS A 179 13.14 -6.62 27.02
N ARG A 180 14.35 -6.77 27.59
CA ARG A 180 15.03 -5.73 28.39
C ARG A 180 15.78 -4.72 27.53
N MET A 181 15.99 -5.00 26.24
CA MET A 181 16.75 -4.11 25.37
C MET A 181 15.98 -2.81 25.07
N THR A 182 16.66 -1.67 25.24
CA THR A 182 16.12 -0.36 24.87
C THR A 182 15.93 -0.26 23.36
N GLN A 183 15.12 0.70 22.90
CA GLN A 183 14.88 0.90 21.47
C GLN A 183 16.19 1.25 20.75
N ASP A 184 17.08 1.99 21.40
CA ASP A 184 18.40 2.35 20.90
C ASP A 184 19.31 1.14 20.73
N GLN A 185 19.30 0.21 21.69
CA GLN A 185 20.06 -1.03 21.60
C GLN A 185 19.58 -1.91 20.45
N VAL A 186 18.26 -1.99 20.24
CA VAL A 186 17.68 -2.74 19.11
C VAL A 186 18.04 -2.07 17.79
N LEU A 187 17.93 -0.74 17.69
CA LEU A 187 18.30 0.01 16.49
C LEU A 187 19.78 -0.20 16.16
N GLN A 188 20.67 -0.11 17.15
CA GLN A 188 22.08 -0.36 16.95
C GLN A 188 22.33 -1.77 16.41
N LYS A 189 21.69 -2.80 16.99
CA LYS A 189 21.78 -4.17 16.46
C LYS A 189 21.29 -4.31 15.03
N ILE A 190 20.24 -3.58 14.64
CA ILE A 190 19.76 -3.57 13.25
C ILE A 190 20.81 -2.91 12.33
N CYS A 191 21.39 -1.78 12.75
CA CYS A 191 22.45 -1.10 12.01
C CYS A 191 23.68 -2.02 11.84
N ASP A 192 24.09 -2.71 12.91
CA ASP A 192 25.21 -3.66 12.87
C ASP A 192 24.93 -4.89 12.00
N PHE A 193 23.66 -5.31 11.91
CA PHE A 193 23.25 -6.49 11.16
C PHE A 193 23.09 -6.21 9.66
N LEU A 194 22.40 -5.12 9.30
CA LEU A 194 22.16 -4.71 7.91
C LEU A 194 23.37 -3.99 7.31
N GLY A 195 24.15 -3.28 8.13
CA GLY A 195 25.36 -2.59 7.73
C GLY A 195 25.13 -1.66 6.52
N PRO A 196 25.95 -1.77 5.46
CA PRO A 196 25.89 -0.88 4.29
C PRO A 196 24.53 -0.84 3.59
N GLU A 197 23.76 -1.93 3.61
CA GLU A 197 22.47 -1.99 2.92
C GLU A 197 21.46 -1.01 3.52
N LEU A 198 21.50 -0.83 4.85
CA LEU A 198 20.67 0.16 5.53
C LEU A 198 21.11 1.58 5.17
N ASP A 199 22.42 1.83 5.12
CA ASP A 199 22.98 3.13 4.79
C ASP A 199 22.65 3.56 3.35
N ILE A 200 22.72 2.62 2.39
CA ILE A 200 22.33 2.84 0.99
C ILE A 200 20.84 3.21 0.92
N PHE A 201 19.97 2.38 1.50
CA PHE A 201 18.53 2.66 1.56
C PHE A 201 18.24 4.03 2.17
N LEU A 202 18.85 4.31 3.34
CA LEU A 202 18.63 5.57 4.04
C LEU A 202 19.18 6.76 3.28
N ASP A 203 20.21 6.64 2.45
CA ASP A 203 20.71 7.72 1.60
C ASP A 203 19.81 7.95 0.39
N GLU A 204 19.31 6.88 -0.22
CA GLU A 204 18.45 6.90 -1.42
C GLU A 204 17.04 7.43 -1.17
N LEU A 205 16.56 7.44 0.08
CA LEU A 205 15.26 8.04 0.39
C LEU A 205 15.18 9.50 -0.09
N ASP A 206 14.18 9.85 -0.90
CA ASP A 206 14.01 11.23 -1.38
C ASP A 206 13.83 12.22 -0.22
N LYS A 207 13.03 11.82 0.76
CA LYS A 207 12.64 12.66 1.91
C LYS A 207 12.91 11.93 3.21
N ILE A 208 13.20 12.72 4.25
CA ILE A 208 13.25 12.18 5.60
C ILE A 208 11.87 11.61 5.96
N PRO A 209 11.78 10.36 6.46
CA PRO A 209 10.50 9.78 6.82
C PRO A 209 9.73 10.67 7.81
N PRO A 210 8.44 10.93 7.58
CA PRO A 210 7.66 11.76 8.48
C PRO A 210 7.50 11.07 9.84
N ARG A 211 7.40 11.88 10.90
CA ARG A 211 7.03 11.35 12.21
C ARG A 211 5.63 10.72 12.14
N THR A 212 5.37 9.75 13.02
CA THR A 212 4.03 9.18 13.18
C THR A 212 2.99 10.29 13.42
N LYS A 213 1.73 10.05 13.02
CA LYS A 213 0.64 11.02 13.23
C LYS A 213 0.57 11.48 14.68
N ARG A 214 0.72 10.54 15.62
CA ARG A 214 0.80 10.78 17.07
C ARG A 214 1.90 11.75 17.46
N LEU A 215 3.15 11.49 17.04
CA LEU A 215 4.27 12.37 17.37
C LEU A 215 4.17 13.74 16.69
N ARG A 216 3.60 13.82 15.49
CA ARG A 216 3.31 15.11 14.84
C ARG A 216 2.28 15.92 15.64
N LEU A 217 1.22 15.26 16.12
CA LEU A 217 0.18 15.87 16.94
C LEU A 217 0.75 16.38 18.26
N ALA A 218 1.53 15.56 18.97
CA ALA A 218 2.25 15.96 20.20
C ALA A 218 3.13 17.21 19.98
N ASN A 219 3.93 17.24 18.91
CA ASN A 219 4.76 18.41 18.58
C ASN A 219 3.91 19.65 18.24
N SER A 220 2.76 19.47 17.58
CA SER A 220 1.88 20.57 17.21
C SER A 220 1.17 21.17 18.43
N ILE A 221 0.76 20.34 19.38
CA ILE A 221 0.19 20.78 20.66
C ILE A 221 1.23 21.55 21.46
N PHE A 222 2.44 21.00 21.59
CA PHE A 222 3.55 21.64 22.30
C PHE A 222 3.87 23.04 21.74
N ARG A 223 4.03 23.17 20.42
CA ARG A 223 4.31 24.47 19.78
C ARG A 223 3.19 25.49 19.99
N ARG A 224 1.93 25.06 20.01
CA ARG A 224 0.79 25.95 20.29
C ARG A 224 0.76 26.39 21.75
N GLN A 225 1.20 25.53 22.69
CA GLN A 225 1.38 25.96 24.10
C GLN A 225 2.44 27.06 24.22
N GLU A 226 3.55 26.96 23.48
CA GLU A 226 4.57 28.02 23.46
C GLU A 226 4.04 29.32 22.84
N GLN A 227 3.26 29.23 21.77
CA GLN A 227 2.67 30.39 21.08
C GLN A 227 1.56 31.08 21.89
N LEU A 228 0.94 30.40 22.85
CA LEU A 228 -0.05 30.98 23.76
C LEU A 228 0.57 31.88 24.83
N LEU A 229 1.89 31.81 25.03
CA LEU A 229 2.64 32.71 25.92
C LEU A 229 3.01 34.03 25.23
N SER A 230 2.70 34.17 23.94
CA SER A 230 2.84 35.38 23.13
C SER A 230 1.45 35.80 22.65
N ASP A 231 0.92 36.86 23.24
CA ASP A 231 -0.47 37.31 23.14
C ASP A 231 -1.02 37.31 21.69
N ASP A 232 -2.26 36.79 21.54
CA ASP A 232 -3.15 36.92 20.38
C ASP A 232 -3.11 35.86 19.24
N ASN A 233 -3.19 34.56 19.58
CA ASN A 233 -3.19 33.46 18.59
C ASN A 233 -4.50 32.64 18.49
N GLY A 234 -5.58 33.03 19.16
CA GLY A 234 -6.90 32.38 19.02
C GLY A 234 -7.00 30.91 19.49
N TYR A 235 -6.02 30.41 20.25
CA TYR A 235 -6.06 29.08 20.87
C TYR A 235 -6.52 29.18 22.34
N ASN A 236 -7.09 28.10 22.87
CA ASN A 236 -7.43 28.02 24.28
C ASN A 236 -6.28 27.42 25.10
N PRO A 237 -6.02 27.93 26.32
CA PRO A 237 -5.05 27.33 27.22
C PRO A 237 -5.49 25.93 27.64
N LEU A 238 -4.52 25.02 27.74
CA LEU A 238 -4.73 23.72 28.37
C LEU A 238 -4.73 23.88 29.90
N GLY A 239 -5.45 23.00 30.61
CA GLY A 239 -5.51 23.04 32.07
C GLY A 239 -4.15 22.90 32.79
N GLN A 240 -3.11 22.44 32.08
CA GLN A 240 -1.73 22.43 32.55
C GLN A 240 -0.74 22.59 31.38
N LEU A 241 0.50 22.97 31.70
CA LEU A 241 1.62 22.98 30.76
C LEU A 241 2.22 21.57 30.68
N TYR A 242 2.34 21.04 29.48
CA TYR A 242 2.93 19.72 29.24
C TYR A 242 4.33 19.90 28.66
N THR A 243 5.29 19.11 29.12
CA THR A 243 6.57 19.02 28.41
C THR A 243 6.39 18.18 27.14
N LEU A 244 7.29 18.35 26.17
CA LEU A 244 7.28 17.51 24.97
C LEU A 244 7.46 16.02 25.32
N ALA A 245 8.18 15.70 26.41
CA ALA A 245 8.33 14.33 26.88
C ALA A 245 6.99 13.75 27.36
N ASP A 246 6.20 14.53 28.12
CA ASP A 246 4.88 14.11 28.60
C ASP A 246 3.93 13.85 27.44
N LEU A 247 3.85 14.78 26.48
CA LEU A 247 3.00 14.62 25.28
C LEU A 247 3.40 13.42 24.42
N LYS A 248 4.69 13.07 24.39
CA LYS A 248 5.18 11.88 23.67
C LYS A 248 4.81 10.56 24.35
N LEU A 249 4.38 10.57 25.63
CA LEU A 249 3.89 9.40 26.34
C LEU A 249 2.38 9.19 26.19
N LEU A 250 1.63 10.25 25.87
CA LEU A 250 0.18 10.17 25.68
C LEU A 250 -0.22 9.34 24.46
N THR A 251 -1.37 8.70 24.57
CA THR A 251 -2.06 7.99 23.49
C THR A 251 -2.53 8.96 22.40
N PHE A 252 -2.86 8.42 21.23
CA PHE A 252 -3.35 9.25 20.13
C PHE A 252 -4.70 9.91 20.45
N GLU A 253 -5.56 9.24 21.20
CA GLU A 253 -6.88 9.71 21.59
C GLU A 253 -6.78 10.85 22.62
N GLU A 254 -5.94 10.70 23.64
CA GLU A 254 -5.65 11.77 24.61
C GLU A 254 -5.09 13.01 23.91
N LEU A 255 -4.17 12.84 22.96
CA LEU A 255 -3.64 13.95 22.17
C LEU A 255 -4.72 14.61 21.31
N HIS A 256 -5.68 13.86 20.79
CA HIS A 256 -6.81 14.42 20.04
C HIS A 256 -7.76 15.22 20.93
N ILE A 257 -7.99 14.80 22.16
CA ILE A 257 -8.76 15.55 23.14
C ILE A 257 -8.05 16.89 23.45
N LEU A 258 -6.75 16.84 23.75
CA LEU A 258 -5.96 18.06 24.00
C LEU A 258 -5.95 19.00 22.78
N ASP A 259 -5.84 18.45 21.57
CA ASP A 259 -5.91 19.24 20.34
C ASP A 259 -7.27 19.93 20.15
N ALA A 260 -8.37 19.20 20.40
CA ALA A 260 -9.72 19.74 20.33
C ALA A 260 -9.93 20.86 21.36
N THR A 261 -9.46 20.67 22.60
CA THR A 261 -9.51 21.69 23.66
C THR A 261 -8.77 22.96 23.23
N GLN A 262 -7.53 22.86 22.74
CA GLN A 262 -6.76 24.01 22.27
C GLN A 262 -7.42 24.75 21.10
N GLN A 263 -8.16 24.04 20.25
CA GLN A 263 -8.87 24.62 19.12
C GLN A 263 -10.29 25.11 19.47
N GLY A 264 -10.69 25.05 20.75
CA GLY A 264 -12.03 25.46 21.20
C GLY A 264 -13.17 24.58 20.68
N ARG A 265 -12.86 23.33 20.32
CA ARG A 265 -13.87 22.36 19.86
C ARG A 265 -14.38 21.55 21.04
N THR A 266 -15.69 21.34 21.07
CA THR A 266 -16.39 20.51 22.08
C THR A 266 -16.31 19.02 21.80
N SER A 267 -15.85 18.62 20.61
CA SER A 267 -15.73 17.22 20.21
C SER A 267 -14.46 16.97 19.38
N VAL A 268 -13.94 15.74 19.48
CA VAL A 268 -12.86 15.26 18.62
C VAL A 268 -13.44 15.10 17.21
N ARG A 269 -12.81 15.75 16.23
CA ARG A 269 -13.19 15.56 14.83
C ARG A 269 -12.97 14.09 14.46
N ALA A 270 -14.05 13.36 14.21
CA ALA A 270 -13.95 12.02 13.65
C ALA A 270 -13.13 12.08 12.35
N PRO A 271 -12.25 11.09 12.09
CA PRO A 271 -11.56 11.04 10.81
C PRO A 271 -12.59 11.08 9.68
N ASP A 272 -12.34 11.92 8.67
CA ASP A 272 -13.23 12.02 7.52
C ASP A 272 -13.01 10.82 6.60
N TYR A 273 -13.68 9.70 6.94
CA TYR A 273 -13.58 8.44 6.20
C TYR A 273 -14.19 8.52 4.79
N SER A 274 -14.98 9.56 4.49
CA SER A 274 -15.58 9.75 3.16
C SER A 274 -14.54 10.03 2.07
N LYS A 275 -13.38 10.57 2.44
CA LYS A 275 -12.29 10.94 1.50
C LYS A 275 -11.32 9.81 1.19
N CYS A 276 -11.40 8.69 1.89
CA CYS A 276 -10.61 7.50 1.56
C CYS A 276 -11.37 6.23 1.92
N PRO A 277 -12.17 5.68 0.99
CA PRO A 277 -12.94 4.47 1.26
C PRO A 277 -12.00 3.30 1.55
N ILE A 278 -12.40 2.47 2.52
CA ILE A 278 -11.74 1.20 2.83
C ILE A 278 -11.74 0.35 1.57
N ASP A 279 -10.59 -0.22 1.25
CA ASP A 279 -10.47 -1.07 0.07
C ASP A 279 -11.19 -2.41 0.26
N SER A 280 -11.58 -3.07 -0.84
CA SER A 280 -12.22 -4.37 -0.74
C SER A 280 -11.24 -5.49 -0.38
N GLU A 281 -11.71 -6.47 0.40
CA GLU A 281 -10.90 -7.63 0.80
C GLU A 281 -10.40 -8.37 -0.44
N LEU A 282 -11.29 -8.60 -1.41
CA LEU A 282 -10.95 -9.25 -2.68
C LEU A 282 -9.95 -8.44 -3.52
N GLY A 283 -10.09 -7.11 -3.54
CA GLY A 283 -9.19 -6.22 -4.28
C GLY A 283 -7.78 -6.19 -3.71
N VAL A 284 -7.63 -6.18 -2.38
CA VAL A 284 -6.32 -6.28 -1.72
C VAL A 284 -5.67 -7.63 -2.00
N LEU A 285 -6.45 -8.73 -1.93
CA LEU A 285 -5.93 -10.06 -2.24
C LEU A 285 -5.51 -10.20 -3.71
N ALA A 286 -6.24 -9.59 -4.66
CA ALA A 286 -5.88 -9.58 -6.07
C ALA A 286 -4.53 -8.88 -6.31
N ASP A 287 -4.36 -7.67 -5.75
CA ASP A 287 -3.10 -6.91 -5.86
C ASP A 287 -1.91 -7.72 -5.30
N GLU A 288 -2.09 -8.38 -4.14
CA GLU A 288 -1.03 -9.16 -3.49
C GLU A 288 -0.74 -10.49 -4.20
N LEU A 289 -1.76 -11.17 -4.74
CA LEU A 289 -1.59 -12.36 -5.58
C LEU A 289 -0.80 -12.02 -6.84
N ALA A 290 -1.14 -10.93 -7.53
CA ALA A 290 -0.39 -10.45 -8.69
C ALA A 290 1.07 -10.15 -8.33
N ARG A 291 1.30 -9.41 -7.25
CA ARG A 291 2.66 -9.12 -6.76
C ARG A 291 3.45 -10.38 -6.44
N PHE A 292 2.83 -11.37 -5.79
CA PHE A 292 3.49 -12.65 -5.48
C PHE A 292 3.83 -13.44 -6.75
N VAL A 293 2.99 -13.39 -7.79
CA VAL A 293 3.30 -13.99 -9.09
C VAL A 293 4.52 -13.33 -9.75
N GLU A 294 4.76 -12.05 -9.51
CA GLU A 294 5.94 -11.34 -10.03
C GLU A 294 7.20 -11.59 -9.21
N VAL A 295 7.07 -11.62 -7.88
CA VAL A 295 8.20 -11.56 -6.95
C VAL A 295 8.71 -12.94 -6.52
N LEU A 296 7.85 -13.96 -6.51
CA LEU A 296 8.27 -15.33 -6.15
C LEU A 296 9.02 -16.00 -7.30
N SER A 297 9.99 -16.84 -6.95
CA SER A 297 10.64 -17.75 -7.89
C SER A 297 9.65 -18.79 -8.41
N ASP A 298 9.99 -19.42 -9.54
CA ASP A 298 9.21 -20.54 -10.07
C ASP A 298 9.06 -21.65 -9.04
N GLY A 299 7.85 -22.21 -8.96
CA GLY A 299 7.49 -23.26 -8.00
C GLY A 299 6.04 -23.19 -7.57
N GLN A 300 5.67 -24.14 -6.70
CA GLN A 300 4.29 -24.39 -6.27
C GLN A 300 3.59 -23.15 -5.69
N HIS A 301 4.32 -22.31 -4.93
CA HIS A 301 3.73 -21.12 -4.32
C HIS A 301 3.28 -20.11 -5.37
N ARG A 302 4.17 -19.80 -6.32
CA ARG A 302 3.92 -18.90 -7.45
C ARG A 302 2.75 -19.40 -8.30
N GLU A 303 2.71 -20.70 -8.59
CA GLU A 303 1.64 -21.32 -9.37
C GLU A 303 0.29 -21.27 -8.64
N ASN A 304 0.27 -21.55 -7.33
CA ASN A 304 -0.96 -21.43 -6.54
C ASN A 304 -1.45 -19.97 -6.54
N CYS A 305 -0.55 -18.99 -6.41
CA CYS A 305 -0.89 -17.57 -6.51
C CYS A 305 -1.48 -17.21 -7.88
N ARG A 306 -0.85 -17.68 -8.97
CA ARG A 306 -1.35 -17.45 -10.34
C ARG A 306 -2.73 -18.05 -10.55
N PHE A 307 -2.91 -19.31 -10.18
CA PHE A 307 -4.19 -20.01 -10.28
C PHE A 307 -5.30 -19.26 -9.52
N MET A 308 -5.00 -18.84 -8.28
CA MET A 308 -5.98 -18.19 -7.42
C MET A 308 -6.29 -16.76 -7.88
N LEU A 309 -5.31 -16.05 -8.45
CA LEU A 309 -5.50 -14.74 -9.07
C LEU A 309 -6.56 -14.81 -10.17
N THR A 310 -6.51 -15.84 -11.02
CA THR A 310 -7.48 -16.01 -12.09
C THR A 310 -8.91 -16.16 -11.55
N LEU A 311 -9.11 -16.98 -10.52
CA LEU A 311 -10.43 -17.15 -9.89
C LEU A 311 -10.92 -15.87 -9.21
N VAL A 312 -10.02 -15.14 -8.54
CA VAL A 312 -10.31 -13.84 -7.94
C VAL A 312 -10.72 -12.82 -9.00
N HIS A 313 -10.06 -12.79 -10.16
CA HIS A 313 -10.42 -11.92 -11.26
C HIS A 313 -11.81 -12.23 -11.83
N VAL A 314 -12.11 -13.50 -12.15
CA VAL A 314 -13.42 -13.88 -12.68
C VAL A 314 -14.55 -13.53 -11.71
N LEU A 315 -14.38 -13.81 -10.41
CA LEU A 315 -15.38 -13.40 -9.42
C LEU A 315 -15.48 -11.88 -9.29
N GLY A 316 -14.33 -11.18 -9.29
CA GLY A 316 -14.28 -9.73 -9.24
C GLY A 316 -15.01 -9.08 -10.42
N ILE A 317 -14.88 -9.62 -11.64
CA ILE A 317 -15.60 -9.17 -12.84
C ILE A 317 -17.10 -9.23 -12.59
N TYR A 318 -17.61 -10.37 -12.12
CA TYR A 318 -19.03 -10.52 -11.81
C TYR A 318 -19.50 -9.54 -10.72
N LEU A 319 -18.69 -9.34 -9.67
CA LEU A 319 -19.02 -8.40 -8.59
C LEU A 319 -19.10 -6.94 -9.07
N VAL A 320 -18.25 -6.54 -10.01
CA VAL A 320 -18.37 -5.21 -10.65
C VAL A 320 -19.70 -5.10 -11.41
N GLN A 321 -20.10 -6.12 -12.16
CA GLN A 321 -21.35 -6.11 -12.94
C GLN A 321 -22.60 -5.90 -12.08
N ILE A 322 -22.60 -6.42 -10.84
CA ILE A 322 -23.73 -6.28 -9.91
C ILE A 322 -23.56 -5.12 -8.93
N ASN A 323 -22.55 -4.27 -9.12
CA ASN A 323 -22.22 -3.12 -8.26
C ASN A 323 -21.95 -3.52 -6.79
N ASP A 324 -21.37 -4.70 -6.56
CA ASP A 324 -21.00 -5.13 -5.21
C ASP A 324 -19.73 -4.42 -4.72
N LYS A 325 -19.69 -4.07 -3.43
CA LYS A 325 -18.59 -3.33 -2.80
C LYS A 325 -17.24 -4.04 -2.94
N GLN A 326 -17.22 -5.38 -2.99
CA GLN A 326 -15.99 -6.15 -3.18
C GLN A 326 -15.38 -5.94 -4.58
N GLY A 327 -16.22 -5.72 -5.60
CA GLY A 327 -15.81 -5.46 -6.97
C GLY A 327 -15.53 -3.97 -7.25
N THR A 328 -16.30 -3.07 -6.65
CA THR A 328 -16.33 -1.64 -7.04
C THR A 328 -15.45 -0.72 -6.21
N ALA A 329 -14.88 -1.19 -5.10
CA ALA A 329 -14.04 -0.35 -4.23
C ALA A 329 -12.90 0.36 -4.97
N ARG A 330 -12.40 -0.22 -6.08
CA ARG A 330 -11.56 0.42 -7.13
C ARG A 330 -11.70 -0.35 -8.46
N PRO A 331 -11.45 0.28 -9.63
CA PRO A 331 -11.52 -0.39 -10.94
C PRO A 331 -10.33 -1.34 -11.14
N ARG A 332 -10.46 -2.58 -10.65
CA ARG A 332 -9.44 -3.64 -10.79
C ARG A 332 -9.83 -4.74 -11.75
N PHE A 333 -11.08 -5.17 -11.68
CA PHE A 333 -11.50 -6.44 -12.25
C PHE A 333 -12.13 -6.29 -13.63
N LEU A 334 -12.90 -5.23 -13.83
CA LEU A 334 -13.53 -4.94 -15.11
C LEU A 334 -13.30 -3.46 -15.42
N LYS A 335 -12.46 -3.20 -16.42
CA LYS A 335 -12.28 -1.84 -16.97
C LYS A 335 -13.34 -1.65 -18.03
N ILE A 336 -14.40 -0.95 -17.64
CA ILE A 336 -15.56 -0.75 -18.51
C ILE A 336 -15.24 0.28 -19.62
N GLY A 337 -14.30 1.22 -19.40
CA GLY A 337 -13.87 2.15 -20.45
C GLY A 337 -15.06 2.86 -21.12
N SER A 338 -15.04 2.92 -22.46
CA SER A 338 -16.18 3.34 -23.30
C SER A 338 -17.13 2.19 -23.67
N ALA A 339 -16.86 0.97 -23.23
CA ALA A 339 -17.67 -0.20 -23.55
C ALA A 339 -18.72 -0.48 -22.46
N VAL A 340 -19.85 -1.07 -22.81
CA VAL A 340 -20.80 -1.65 -21.86
C VAL A 340 -20.67 -3.16 -21.95
N TRP A 341 -20.32 -3.81 -20.84
CA TRP A 341 -20.08 -5.24 -20.83
C TRP A 341 -20.52 -5.91 -19.54
N SER A 342 -21.20 -7.05 -19.68
CA SER A 342 -21.66 -7.90 -18.59
C SER A 342 -21.44 -9.36 -18.95
N PRO A 343 -20.18 -9.84 -18.94
CA PRO A 343 -19.83 -11.14 -19.47
C PRO A 343 -20.41 -12.31 -18.69
N LEU A 344 -20.65 -12.14 -17.39
CA LEU A 344 -21.03 -13.24 -16.51
C LEU A 344 -22.48 -13.12 -16.03
N SER A 345 -23.08 -14.27 -15.74
CA SER A 345 -24.32 -14.36 -14.97
C SER A 345 -24.17 -15.40 -13.87
N TYR A 346 -24.95 -15.24 -12.80
CA TYR A 346 -24.91 -16.10 -11.63
C TYR A 346 -26.04 -17.12 -11.66
N LEU A 347 -25.68 -18.39 -11.55
CA LEU A 347 -26.56 -19.54 -11.58
C LEU A 347 -26.64 -20.18 -10.21
N TYR A 348 -27.81 -20.09 -9.58
CA TYR A 348 -28.10 -20.86 -8.37
C TYR A 348 -28.74 -22.21 -8.74
N GLN A 349 -27.98 -23.27 -8.52
CA GLN A 349 -28.34 -24.64 -8.93
C GLN A 349 -29.64 -25.16 -8.29
N GLY A 350 -30.03 -24.65 -7.10
CA GLY A 350 -31.23 -25.11 -6.42
C GLY A 350 -32.54 -24.65 -7.09
N GLN A 351 -32.54 -23.48 -7.75
CA GLN A 351 -33.71 -22.89 -8.39
C GLN A 351 -33.30 -22.00 -9.58
N PRO A 352 -32.80 -22.58 -10.69
CA PRO A 352 -32.11 -21.83 -11.74
C PRO A 352 -32.97 -20.79 -12.47
N TRP A 353 -34.30 -20.94 -12.46
CA TRP A 353 -35.21 -20.09 -13.24
C TRP A 353 -35.85 -18.95 -12.46
N ARG A 354 -35.87 -19.01 -11.12
CA ARG A 354 -36.56 -18.05 -10.23
C ARG A 354 -35.94 -18.01 -8.84
N THR A 355 -34.64 -17.79 -8.75
CA THR A 355 -33.99 -17.70 -7.44
C THR A 355 -34.37 -16.38 -6.75
N PRO A 356 -34.97 -16.43 -5.55
CA PRO A 356 -35.15 -15.23 -4.73
C PRO A 356 -33.83 -14.50 -4.48
N ALA A 357 -33.85 -13.17 -4.48
CA ALA A 357 -32.65 -12.35 -4.31
C ALA A 357 -31.86 -12.66 -3.02
N HIS A 358 -32.55 -13.00 -1.92
CA HIS A 358 -31.90 -13.36 -0.67
C HIS A 358 -31.08 -14.66 -0.78
N LEU A 359 -31.58 -15.69 -1.48
CA LEU A 359 -30.85 -16.94 -1.69
C LEU A 359 -29.62 -16.74 -2.60
N LEU A 360 -29.73 -15.86 -3.60
CA LEU A 360 -28.58 -15.48 -4.43
C LEU A 360 -27.52 -14.77 -3.59
N SER A 361 -27.94 -13.84 -2.73
CA SER A 361 -27.03 -13.12 -1.83
C SER A 361 -26.33 -14.06 -0.84
N GLU A 362 -27.05 -15.02 -0.27
CA GLU A 362 -26.49 -16.00 0.66
C GLU A 362 -25.52 -16.98 -0.02
N ASP A 363 -25.86 -17.50 -1.21
CA ASP A 363 -24.95 -18.40 -1.94
C ASP A 363 -23.72 -17.64 -2.47
N LEU A 364 -23.86 -16.38 -2.88
CA LEU A 364 -22.75 -15.52 -3.26
C LEU A 364 -21.84 -15.22 -2.07
N ASP A 365 -22.39 -14.91 -0.90
CA ASP A 365 -21.62 -14.77 0.33
C ASP A 365 -20.90 -16.07 0.68
N GLY A 366 -21.57 -17.21 0.55
CA GLY A 366 -20.96 -18.53 0.72
C GLY A 366 -19.86 -18.86 -0.29
N LEU A 367 -19.90 -18.31 -1.51
CA LEU A 367 -18.82 -18.40 -2.49
C LEU A 367 -17.65 -17.48 -2.13
N LEU A 368 -17.92 -16.25 -1.67
CA LEU A 368 -16.91 -15.27 -1.29
C LEU A 368 -16.20 -15.65 0.00
N ASN A 369 -16.95 -15.83 1.08
CA ASN A 369 -16.46 -15.95 2.45
C ASN A 369 -16.37 -17.40 2.94
N GLY A 370 -17.05 -18.32 2.26
CA GLY A 370 -17.16 -19.72 2.65
C GLY A 370 -18.39 -19.99 3.51
N VAL A 371 -18.68 -21.27 3.76
CA VAL A 371 -19.77 -21.71 4.64
C VAL A 371 -19.16 -22.38 5.86
N TYR A 372 -19.62 -21.98 7.04
CA TYR A 372 -19.13 -22.48 8.32
C TYR A 372 -20.28 -23.10 9.12
N ASP A 373 -19.97 -24.09 9.95
CA ASP A 373 -20.94 -24.64 10.90
C ASP A 373 -21.12 -23.71 12.11
N VAL A 374 -22.08 -24.02 12.97
CA VAL A 374 -22.36 -23.28 14.21
C VAL A 374 -21.18 -23.25 15.20
N LYS A 375 -20.17 -24.11 15.01
CA LYS A 375 -18.94 -24.16 15.81
C LYS A 375 -17.79 -23.39 15.13
N GLY A 376 -18.06 -22.71 14.01
CA GLY A 376 -17.06 -21.97 13.23
C GLY A 376 -16.11 -22.85 12.41
N ARG A 377 -16.41 -24.15 12.25
CA ARG A 377 -15.64 -25.04 11.38
C ARG A 377 -16.04 -24.81 9.94
N GLU A 378 -15.04 -24.67 9.07
CA GLU A 378 -15.24 -24.48 7.65
C GLU A 378 -15.83 -25.76 7.04
N LEU A 379 -17.03 -25.66 6.48
CA LEU A 379 -17.67 -26.74 5.73
C LEU A 379 -17.27 -26.68 4.26
N LYS A 380 -17.05 -25.47 3.76
CA LYS A 380 -16.98 -25.16 2.34
C LYS A 380 -16.14 -23.88 2.18
N PRO A 381 -14.92 -23.94 1.64
CA PRO A 381 -14.06 -22.77 1.59
C PRO A 381 -14.58 -21.71 0.60
N GLY A 382 -14.38 -20.44 0.96
CA GLY A 382 -14.67 -19.31 0.09
C GLY A 382 -13.45 -18.85 -0.70
N ILE A 383 -13.67 -17.99 -1.69
CA ILE A 383 -12.59 -17.42 -2.52
C ILE A 383 -11.67 -16.50 -1.70
N VAL A 384 -12.22 -15.68 -0.81
CA VAL A 384 -11.45 -14.78 0.07
C VAL A 384 -10.52 -15.54 1.03
N PRO A 385 -11.01 -16.49 1.85
CA PRO A 385 -10.12 -17.27 2.72
C PRO A 385 -9.13 -18.13 1.94
N MET A 386 -9.51 -18.67 0.77
CA MET A 386 -8.59 -19.47 -0.05
C MET A 386 -7.48 -18.62 -0.67
N ALA A 387 -7.80 -17.43 -1.18
CA ALA A 387 -6.80 -16.49 -1.68
C ALA A 387 -5.79 -16.09 -0.62
N GLN A 388 -6.24 -15.84 0.61
CA GLN A 388 -5.31 -15.63 1.71
C GLN A 388 -4.50 -16.88 2.07
N ALA A 389 -5.11 -18.06 2.09
CA ALA A 389 -4.42 -19.32 2.38
C ALA A 389 -3.28 -19.57 1.37
N VAL A 390 -3.51 -19.30 0.09
CA VAL A 390 -2.49 -19.35 -0.97
C VAL A 390 -1.35 -18.38 -0.69
N LEU A 391 -1.65 -17.12 -0.37
CA LEU A 391 -0.62 -16.13 -0.02
C LEU A 391 0.18 -16.59 1.21
N GLN A 392 -0.46 -17.24 2.17
CA GLN A 392 0.19 -17.84 3.35
C GLN A 392 0.98 -19.12 3.03
N GLY A 393 0.98 -19.61 1.79
CA GLY A 393 1.72 -20.81 1.43
C GLY A 393 1.06 -22.12 1.87
N LEU A 394 -0.26 -22.09 2.11
CA LEU A 394 -1.03 -23.29 2.43
C LEU A 394 -1.42 -24.02 1.14
N ASP A 395 -1.59 -25.33 1.25
CA ASP A 395 -2.16 -26.13 0.17
C ASP A 395 -3.62 -25.79 -0.06
N ILE A 396 -4.01 -25.88 -1.32
CA ILE A 396 -5.37 -25.62 -1.77
C ILE A 396 -5.85 -26.75 -2.67
N ASP A 397 -7.13 -27.10 -2.53
CA ASP A 397 -7.81 -27.98 -3.47
C ASP A 397 -8.25 -27.16 -4.69
N ARG A 398 -7.37 -27.11 -5.70
CA ARG A 398 -7.56 -26.33 -6.93
C ARG A 398 -8.85 -26.74 -7.65
N ASP A 399 -9.10 -28.03 -7.78
CA ASP A 399 -10.28 -28.54 -8.50
C ASP A 399 -11.57 -28.19 -7.75
N HIS A 400 -11.58 -28.35 -6.43
CA HIS A 400 -12.75 -28.00 -5.64
C HIS A 400 -13.11 -26.52 -5.79
N ILE A 401 -12.16 -25.61 -5.60
CA ILE A 401 -12.45 -24.17 -5.63
C ILE A 401 -12.79 -23.69 -7.06
N ARG A 402 -12.13 -24.22 -8.09
CA ARG A 402 -12.47 -23.93 -9.50
C ARG A 402 -13.89 -24.39 -9.82
N ASN A 403 -14.23 -25.63 -9.49
CA ASN A 403 -15.55 -26.20 -9.74
C ASN A 403 -16.65 -25.41 -9.01
N ARG A 404 -16.35 -24.81 -7.85
CA ARG A 404 -17.32 -23.95 -7.15
C ARG A 404 -17.63 -22.67 -7.89
N VAL A 405 -16.63 -22.05 -8.52
CA VAL A 405 -16.80 -20.86 -9.37
C VAL A 405 -17.56 -21.25 -10.63
N LEU A 406 -17.10 -22.27 -11.36
CA LEU A 406 -17.71 -22.72 -12.63
C LEU A 406 -19.17 -23.20 -12.49
N LYS A 407 -19.55 -23.75 -11.33
CA LYS A 407 -20.96 -24.15 -11.08
C LYS A 407 -21.91 -22.98 -10.88
N ARG A 408 -21.38 -21.78 -10.59
CA ARG A 408 -22.15 -20.58 -10.23
C ARG A 408 -22.01 -19.48 -11.26
N LEU A 409 -20.86 -19.31 -11.89
CA LEU A 409 -20.63 -18.29 -12.90
C LEU A 409 -20.69 -18.94 -14.26
N ILE A 410 -21.62 -18.48 -15.09
CA ILE A 410 -21.73 -18.90 -16.48
C ILE A 410 -21.50 -17.71 -17.40
N LEU A 411 -20.90 -17.99 -18.55
CA LEU A 411 -20.69 -17.00 -19.59
C LEU A 411 -22.03 -16.60 -20.21
N ARG A 412 -22.35 -15.31 -20.15
CA ARG A 412 -23.53 -14.70 -20.77
C ARG A 412 -23.20 -14.16 -22.17
N THR A 413 -22.09 -13.45 -22.30
CA THR A 413 -21.61 -12.89 -23.58
C THR A 413 -20.11 -12.64 -23.51
N LEU A 414 -19.38 -12.92 -24.59
CA LEU A 414 -17.97 -12.51 -24.74
C LEU A 414 -17.82 -11.16 -25.45
N ASN A 415 -18.89 -10.69 -26.09
CA ASN A 415 -18.86 -9.56 -27.00
C ASN A 415 -19.28 -8.31 -26.22
N PRO A 416 -18.36 -7.39 -25.90
CA PRO A 416 -18.73 -6.12 -25.29
C PRO A 416 -19.39 -5.22 -26.34
N VAL A 417 -20.30 -4.35 -25.89
CA VAL A 417 -20.88 -3.31 -26.76
C VAL A 417 -20.02 -2.07 -26.62
N VAL A 418 -19.39 -1.63 -27.71
CA VAL A 418 -18.47 -0.50 -27.71
C VAL A 418 -19.21 0.77 -28.09
N ALA A 419 -18.94 1.89 -27.42
CA ALA A 419 -19.42 3.20 -27.86
C ALA A 419 -18.46 3.82 -28.89
N ALA A 420 -18.98 4.65 -29.79
CA ALA A 420 -18.14 5.48 -30.64
C ALA A 420 -17.25 6.39 -29.75
N PRO A 421 -15.99 6.64 -30.14
CA PRO A 421 -15.18 7.62 -29.43
C PRO A 421 -15.85 8.98 -29.46
N ASP A 422 -15.58 9.79 -28.44
CA ASP A 422 -15.79 11.23 -28.49
C ASP A 422 -14.46 11.93 -28.82
N GLN A 423 -14.49 13.26 -28.97
CA GLN A 423 -13.28 14.02 -29.28
C GLN A 423 -12.17 13.81 -28.23
N TRP A 424 -12.51 13.78 -26.95
CA TRP A 424 -11.52 13.71 -25.88
C TRP A 424 -10.87 12.34 -25.80
N SER A 425 -11.68 11.27 -25.80
CA SER A 425 -11.18 9.90 -25.85
C SER A 425 -10.38 9.63 -27.12
N TRP A 426 -10.77 10.20 -28.27
CA TRP A 426 -9.99 10.12 -29.49
C TRP A 426 -8.60 10.78 -29.36
N GLU A 427 -8.57 12.01 -28.84
CA GLU A 427 -7.33 12.78 -28.64
C GLU A 427 -6.40 12.09 -27.63
N ASP A 428 -6.95 11.56 -26.54
CA ASP A 428 -6.22 10.76 -25.54
C ASP A 428 -5.59 9.50 -26.12
N ASN A 429 -6.16 8.97 -27.21
CA ASN A 429 -5.63 7.85 -27.97
C ASN A 429 -4.75 8.30 -29.16
N GLY A 430 -4.20 9.52 -29.11
CA GLY A 430 -3.24 10.01 -30.10
C GLY A 430 -3.88 10.44 -31.42
N SER A 431 -5.21 10.58 -31.47
CA SER A 431 -5.96 10.93 -32.67
C SER A 431 -5.73 9.97 -33.85
N ASP A 432 -5.59 8.69 -33.55
CA ASP A 432 -5.33 7.62 -34.51
C ASP A 432 -6.21 6.38 -34.23
N TRP A 433 -6.78 5.81 -35.30
CA TRP A 433 -7.78 4.74 -35.18
C TRP A 433 -7.15 3.42 -34.79
N LEU A 434 -5.95 3.14 -35.26
CA LEU A 434 -5.22 1.93 -34.89
C LEU A 434 -4.87 1.98 -33.41
N THR A 435 -4.34 3.11 -32.94
CA THR A 435 -4.02 3.33 -31.53
C THR A 435 -5.26 3.24 -30.64
N TYR A 436 -6.40 3.80 -31.08
CA TYR A 436 -7.67 3.68 -30.35
C TYR A 436 -8.15 2.22 -30.24
N ILE A 437 -8.10 1.47 -31.35
CA ILE A 437 -8.50 0.05 -31.38
C ILE A 437 -7.57 -0.81 -30.53
N ASP A 438 -6.25 -0.60 -30.62
CA ASP A 438 -5.27 -1.30 -29.81
C ASP A 438 -5.51 -1.07 -28.31
N ASN A 439 -5.79 0.18 -27.92
CA ASN A 439 -6.11 0.52 -26.54
C ASN A 439 -7.46 -0.05 -26.08
N LEU A 440 -8.45 -0.12 -26.98
CA LEU A 440 -9.72 -0.79 -26.73
C LEU A 440 -9.50 -2.29 -26.44
N TYR A 441 -8.75 -3.00 -27.29
CA TYR A 441 -8.42 -4.40 -27.05
C TYR A 441 -7.61 -4.59 -25.77
N ALA A 442 -6.58 -3.77 -25.55
CA ALA A 442 -5.76 -3.83 -24.33
C ALA A 442 -6.59 -3.62 -23.05
N SER A 443 -7.71 -2.89 -23.13
CA SER A 443 -8.62 -2.71 -21.99
C SER A 443 -9.50 -3.94 -21.70
N LEU A 444 -9.83 -4.72 -22.73
CA LEU A 444 -10.72 -5.88 -22.66
C LEU A 444 -9.96 -7.19 -22.43
N GLU A 445 -8.74 -7.29 -22.96
CA GLU A 445 -7.89 -8.49 -22.95
C GLU A 445 -7.71 -9.13 -21.56
N PRO A 446 -7.46 -8.37 -20.47
CA PRO A 446 -7.34 -8.99 -19.14
C PRO A 446 -8.60 -9.75 -18.70
N THR A 447 -9.77 -9.32 -19.17
CA THR A 447 -11.05 -9.97 -18.87
C THR A 447 -11.19 -11.26 -19.66
N TRP A 448 -10.93 -11.23 -20.98
CA TRP A 448 -10.98 -12.45 -21.81
C TRP A 448 -9.97 -13.49 -21.34
N GLN A 449 -8.72 -13.08 -21.05
CA GLN A 449 -7.71 -13.98 -20.54
C GLN A 449 -8.13 -14.63 -19.21
N ALA A 450 -8.73 -13.86 -18.29
CA ALA A 450 -9.23 -14.42 -17.03
C ALA A 450 -10.35 -15.46 -17.25
N LEU A 451 -11.25 -15.22 -18.21
CA LEU A 451 -12.32 -16.17 -18.56
C LEU A 451 -11.76 -17.44 -19.20
N LEU A 452 -10.80 -17.28 -20.12
CA LEU A 452 -10.11 -18.37 -20.80
C LEU A 452 -9.35 -19.26 -19.80
N ASP A 453 -8.54 -18.64 -18.93
CA ASP A 453 -7.74 -19.34 -17.93
C ASP A 453 -8.58 -20.18 -16.95
N VAL A 454 -9.79 -19.72 -16.59
CA VAL A 454 -10.71 -20.50 -15.72
C VAL A 454 -11.44 -21.60 -16.50
N GLY A 455 -11.47 -21.52 -17.83
CA GLY A 455 -12.14 -22.46 -18.72
C GLY A 455 -13.61 -22.12 -18.96
N LEU A 456 -13.98 -20.83 -18.90
CA LEU A 456 -15.34 -20.36 -19.21
C LEU A 456 -15.56 -20.11 -20.71
N CYS A 457 -14.48 -19.95 -21.46
CA CYS A 457 -14.49 -19.82 -22.92
C CYS A 457 -13.28 -20.53 -23.53
N THR A 458 -13.26 -20.62 -24.86
CA THR A 458 -12.16 -21.15 -25.68
C THR A 458 -11.42 -20.03 -26.39
N GLU A 459 -10.21 -20.31 -26.88
CA GLU A 459 -9.42 -19.35 -27.67
C GLU A 459 -10.15 -18.91 -28.95
N GLU A 460 -10.83 -19.84 -29.63
CA GLU A 460 -11.64 -19.55 -30.81
C GLU A 460 -12.76 -18.54 -30.51
N GLN A 461 -13.46 -18.72 -29.38
CA GLN A 461 -14.50 -17.79 -28.96
C GLN A 461 -13.97 -16.40 -28.58
N VAL A 462 -12.72 -16.31 -28.10
CA VAL A 462 -12.07 -15.01 -27.82
C VAL A 462 -11.71 -14.30 -29.13
N LEU A 463 -11.21 -15.04 -30.13
CA LEU A 463 -10.95 -14.50 -31.47
C LEU A 463 -12.24 -14.01 -32.14
N ASP A 464 -13.34 -14.76 -32.02
CA ASP A 464 -14.66 -14.31 -32.48
C ASP A 464 -15.12 -13.03 -31.77
N ALA A 465 -14.85 -12.93 -30.47
CA ALA A 465 -15.15 -11.72 -29.69
C ALA A 465 -14.30 -10.52 -30.14
N HIS A 466 -13.05 -10.73 -30.54
CA HIS A 466 -12.22 -9.66 -31.12
C HIS A 466 -12.83 -9.10 -32.40
N ASN A 467 -13.37 -9.94 -33.28
CA ASN A 467 -14.06 -9.50 -34.49
C ASN A 467 -15.36 -8.75 -34.14
N ALA A 468 -16.15 -9.29 -33.21
CA ALA A 468 -17.40 -8.67 -32.77
C ALA A 468 -17.21 -7.27 -32.15
N VAL A 469 -16.04 -6.98 -31.58
CA VAL A 469 -15.68 -5.63 -31.09
C VAL A 469 -15.58 -4.62 -32.24
N LEU A 470 -15.00 -5.00 -33.38
CA LEU A 470 -14.90 -4.12 -34.54
C LEU A 470 -16.26 -3.90 -35.20
N ASP A 471 -17.07 -4.95 -35.27
CA ASP A 471 -18.45 -4.85 -35.76
C ASP A 471 -19.25 -3.90 -34.86
N SER A 472 -19.18 -4.08 -33.54
CA SER A 472 -19.84 -3.19 -32.59
C SER A 472 -19.33 -1.75 -32.67
N LEU A 473 -18.04 -1.53 -32.91
CA LEU A 473 -17.48 -0.18 -33.08
C LEU A 473 -17.97 0.47 -34.38
N THR A 474 -18.04 -0.31 -35.46
CA THR A 474 -18.58 0.15 -36.75
C THR A 474 -20.02 0.61 -36.58
N ASP A 475 -20.86 -0.23 -35.97
CA ASP A 475 -22.25 0.11 -35.69
C ASP A 475 -22.34 1.37 -34.83
N ALA A 476 -21.54 1.47 -33.77
CA ALA A 476 -21.57 2.63 -32.89
C ALA A 476 -21.18 3.93 -33.60
N VAL A 477 -20.17 3.90 -34.48
CA VAL A 477 -19.77 5.07 -35.28
C VAL A 477 -20.88 5.47 -36.25
N GLU A 478 -21.55 4.52 -36.91
CA GLU A 478 -22.69 4.83 -37.79
C GLU A 478 -23.85 5.48 -37.03
N HIS A 479 -24.20 4.98 -35.85
CA HIS A 479 -25.21 5.61 -34.99
C HIS A 479 -24.78 7.02 -34.57
N ALA A 480 -23.50 7.22 -34.23
CA ALA A 480 -22.98 8.55 -33.86
C ALA A 480 -22.95 9.51 -35.06
N ARG A 481 -22.68 9.04 -36.28
CA ARG A 481 -22.79 9.81 -37.53
C ARG A 481 -24.22 10.27 -37.78
N GLN A 482 -25.20 9.37 -37.62
CA GLN A 482 -26.61 9.72 -37.74
C GLN A 482 -27.01 10.79 -36.72
N ALA A 483 -26.67 10.60 -35.45
CA ALA A 483 -26.92 11.58 -34.40
C ALA A 483 -26.23 12.93 -34.66
N TYR A 484 -25.03 12.92 -35.27
CA TYR A 484 -24.33 14.13 -35.66
C TYR A 484 -25.07 14.91 -36.76
N LEU A 485 -25.59 14.21 -37.78
CA LEU A 485 -26.39 14.83 -38.85
C LEU A 485 -27.75 15.33 -38.37
N GLU A 486 -28.30 14.75 -37.32
CA GLU A 486 -29.57 15.18 -36.72
C GLU A 486 -29.46 16.48 -35.89
N GLN A 487 -28.24 16.96 -35.62
CA GLN A 487 -28.03 18.17 -34.83
C GLN A 487 -28.74 19.39 -35.44
N PRO A 488 -29.26 20.33 -34.60
CA PRO A 488 -30.00 21.50 -35.07
C PRO A 488 -29.27 22.36 -36.12
N CYS A 489 -27.94 22.33 -36.13
CA CYS A 489 -27.16 23.06 -37.14
C CYS A 489 -27.39 22.55 -38.56
N TYR A 490 -27.55 21.25 -38.75
CA TYR A 490 -27.79 20.65 -40.05
C TYR A 490 -29.29 20.57 -40.36
N THR A 491 -30.12 20.29 -39.36
CA THR A 491 -31.57 20.09 -39.55
C THR A 491 -32.38 21.39 -39.51
N THR A 492 -32.12 22.27 -38.54
CA THR A 492 -32.91 23.51 -38.30
C THR A 492 -32.28 24.74 -38.93
N TRP A 493 -30.95 24.88 -38.87
CA TRP A 493 -30.22 26.04 -39.42
C TRP A 493 -29.71 25.81 -40.84
N HIS A 494 -29.91 24.62 -41.40
CA HIS A 494 -29.52 24.23 -42.76
C HIS A 494 -28.05 24.56 -43.10
N VAL A 495 -27.16 24.47 -42.11
CA VAL A 495 -25.72 24.61 -42.35
C VAL A 495 -25.29 23.45 -43.27
N PRO A 496 -24.60 23.71 -44.40
CA PRO A 496 -24.15 22.63 -45.28
C PRO A 496 -23.19 21.68 -44.56
N PHE A 497 -23.50 20.39 -44.56
CA PHE A 497 -22.62 19.35 -44.05
C PHE A 497 -21.41 19.19 -44.99
N LYS A 498 -20.19 19.27 -44.43
CA LYS A 498 -18.95 19.16 -45.21
C LYS A 498 -18.27 17.80 -45.04
N ARG A 499 -18.10 17.39 -43.79
CA ARG A 499 -17.47 16.11 -43.39
C ARG A 499 -17.78 15.84 -41.92
N PHE A 500 -17.59 14.59 -41.53
CA PHE A 500 -17.60 14.22 -40.13
C PHE A 500 -16.31 14.70 -39.42
N PRO A 501 -16.33 14.86 -38.09
CA PRO A 501 -15.10 14.95 -37.31
C PRO A 501 -14.24 13.69 -37.51
N ALA A 502 -12.91 13.81 -37.40
CA ALA A 502 -11.98 12.70 -37.63
C ALA A 502 -12.28 11.44 -36.78
N TRP A 503 -12.76 11.64 -35.55
CA TRP A 503 -13.17 10.58 -34.62
C TRP A 503 -14.50 9.89 -35.00
N LEU A 504 -15.19 10.36 -36.04
CA LEU A 504 -16.32 9.66 -36.67
C LEU A 504 -15.98 9.16 -38.07
N GLU A 505 -14.74 9.26 -38.55
CA GLU A 505 -14.34 8.80 -39.89
C GLU A 505 -13.86 7.32 -39.88
N PHE A 506 -14.61 6.39 -39.26
CA PHE A 506 -14.33 4.93 -39.23
C PHE A 506 -15.14 4.10 -40.26
N PRO A 507 -14.62 2.99 -40.81
CA PRO A 507 -13.18 2.68 -40.91
C PRO A 507 -12.48 3.86 -41.58
N PRO A 508 -11.20 4.17 -41.26
CA PRO A 508 -10.48 5.29 -41.86
C PRO A 508 -10.62 5.22 -43.37
N ILE A 509 -11.56 6.00 -43.91
CA ILE A 509 -11.83 6.04 -45.34
C ILE A 509 -10.57 6.66 -45.91
N ALA A 510 -9.81 5.87 -46.68
CA ALA A 510 -8.80 6.42 -47.56
C ALA A 510 -9.50 7.53 -48.36
N ALA A 511 -9.12 8.78 -48.08
CA ALA A 511 -9.80 9.95 -48.59
C ALA A 511 -9.75 9.92 -50.12
N GLU A 512 -10.80 9.41 -50.77
CA GLU A 512 -11.16 9.67 -52.16
C GLU A 512 -12.43 8.88 -52.52
N ARG A 513 -13.59 9.54 -52.41
CA ARG A 513 -14.79 9.31 -53.25
C ARG A 513 -15.86 10.37 -52.99
N PHE A 514 -15.47 11.64 -53.06
CA PHE A 514 -16.43 12.74 -53.29
C PHE A 514 -15.89 13.68 -54.37
N SER A 515 -15.74 13.11 -55.56
CA SER A 515 -15.72 13.85 -56.82
C SER A 515 -16.58 13.05 -57.78
N HIS A 516 -17.91 13.24 -57.71
CA HIS A 516 -18.86 13.17 -58.84
C HIS A 516 -20.30 13.22 -58.31
N ALA A 517 -20.78 14.45 -58.07
CA ALA A 517 -22.18 14.85 -58.24
C ALA A 517 -22.22 16.38 -58.22
N ALA A 518 -22.03 16.98 -59.40
CA ALA A 518 -22.46 18.33 -59.73
C ALA A 518 -23.58 18.21 -60.76
#